data_AF-A0ABD5JRV1-F1
#
_entry.id   AF-A0ABD5JRV1-F1
#
_cell.length_a   1.000
_cell.length_b   1.000
_cell.length_c   1.000
_cell.angle_alpha   90.00
_cell.angle_beta   90.00
_cell.angle_gamma   90.00
#
_symmetry.space_group_name_H-M   'P 1'
#
loop_
_entity.id
_entity.type
_entity.pdbx_description
1 polymer ?
#
loop_
_entity_poly.entity_id
_entity_poly.type
_entity_poly.pdbx_seq_one_letter_code
_entity_poly.pdbx_strand_id
1 'polypeptide(L)'
;CVAGVWSLEDAARVVAARGRLMQALPEGGAMVSLQAAAAEVLRHLAGYEGRVSVAAINGPAATVISGDEEAVRAVEEVFIGRGVRTRWLRVSHAFHSSCMDGMLAEFGEVLR
;
A
#
# COMPACT_ATOMS: atom_id res chain seq x y z
N CYS A 1 18.14 10.07 10.16
CA CYS A 1 18.78 8.87 10.71
C CYS A 1 20.10 8.53 10.05
N VAL A 2 20.16 7.87 8.88
CA VAL A 2 21.45 7.55 8.24
C VAL A 2 21.92 8.66 7.30
N ALA A 3 21.01 9.19 6.48
CA ALA A 3 21.30 10.30 5.54
C ALA A 3 21.37 11.69 6.22
N GLY A 4 21.38 11.78 7.55
CA GLY A 4 21.47 13.04 8.28
C GLY A 4 20.21 13.94 8.29
N VAL A 5 19.15 13.62 7.55
CA VAL A 5 17.94 14.48 7.45
C VAL A 5 17.14 14.58 8.77
N TRP A 6 17.24 13.56 9.61
CA TRP A 6 16.52 13.47 10.89
C TRP A 6 17.49 13.09 12.00
N SER A 7 17.32 13.63 13.21
CA SER A 7 17.93 13.06 14.41
C SER A 7 17.39 11.65 14.66
N LEU A 8 18.10 10.84 15.46
CA LEU A 8 17.60 9.52 15.85
C LEU A 8 16.30 9.62 16.68
N GLU A 9 16.24 10.59 17.59
CA GLU A 9 15.09 10.81 18.46
C GLU A 9 13.83 11.17 17.65
N ASP A 10 13.93 12.13 16.73
CA ASP A 10 12.80 12.55 15.91
C ASP A 10 12.31 11.42 15.01
N ALA A 11 13.23 10.66 14.43
CA ALA A 11 12.85 9.53 13.59
C ALA A 11 12.18 8.42 14.41
N ALA A 12 12.66 8.15 15.63
CA ALA A 12 12.02 7.19 16.53
C ALA A 12 10.60 7.64 16.89
N ARG A 13 10.41 8.93 17.19
CA ARG A 13 9.09 9.52 17.46
C ARG A 13 8.12 9.32 16.29
N VAL A 14 8.57 9.60 15.06
CA VAL A 14 7.74 9.48 13.86
C VAL A 14 7.43 8.04 13.51
N VAL A 15 8.41 7.14 13.57
CA VAL A 15 8.17 5.71 13.27
C VAL A 15 7.24 5.09 14.32
N ALA A 16 7.41 5.41 15.60
CA ALA A 16 6.53 4.93 16.66
C ALA A 16 5.10 5.44 16.50
N ALA A 17 4.93 6.74 16.20
CA ALA A 17 3.62 7.31 15.93
C ALA A 17 2.97 6.68 14.70
N ARG A 18 3.69 6.60 13.57
CA ARG A 18 3.22 5.96 12.35
C ARG A 18 2.73 4.54 12.61
N GLY A 19 3.52 3.73 13.30
CA GLY A 19 3.17 2.35 13.63
C GLY A 19 1.89 2.27 14.45
N ARG A 20 1.79 3.06 15.53
CA ARG A 20 0.60 3.11 16.39
C ARG A 20 -0.65 3.54 15.62
N LEU A 21 -0.55 4.60 14.82
CA LEU A 21 -1.69 5.16 14.10
C LEU A 21 -2.18 4.23 12.99
N MET A 22 -1.26 3.64 12.22
CA MET A 22 -1.62 2.65 11.21
C MET A 22 -2.27 1.41 11.82
N GLN A 23 -1.80 0.97 13.00
CA GLN A 23 -2.34 -0.19 13.69
C GLN A 23 -3.73 0.07 14.30
N ALA A 24 -4.07 1.32 14.59
CA ALA A 24 -5.36 1.72 15.19
C ALA A 24 -6.49 1.87 14.15
N LEU A 25 -6.16 1.81 12.86
CA LEU A 25 -7.15 1.83 11.79
C LEU A 25 -7.98 0.54 11.79
N PRO A 26 -9.19 0.58 11.20
CA PRO A 26 -9.97 -0.64 10.99
C PRO A 26 -9.17 -1.66 10.17
N GLU A 27 -9.08 -2.89 10.68
CA GLU A 27 -8.48 -3.99 9.94
C GLU A 27 -9.28 -4.29 8.66
N GLY A 28 -8.59 -4.82 7.65
CA GLY A 28 -9.19 -5.20 6.38
C GLY A 28 -8.49 -4.62 5.17
N GLY A 29 -9.06 -4.95 4.01
CA GLY A 29 -8.39 -4.75 2.73
C GLY A 29 -7.24 -5.74 2.54
N ALA A 30 -6.55 -5.61 1.42
CA ALA A 30 -5.48 -6.52 1.04
C ALA A 30 -4.36 -5.84 0.27
N MET A 31 -3.23 -6.55 0.16
CA MET A 31 -2.14 -6.20 -0.72
C MET A 31 -1.67 -7.43 -1.51
N VAL A 32 -1.46 -7.25 -2.82
CA VAL A 32 -0.98 -8.31 -3.72
C VAL A 32 0.20 -7.79 -4.54
N SER A 33 1.27 -8.58 -4.56
CA SER A 33 2.38 -8.39 -5.49
C SER A 33 2.05 -9.02 -6.84
N LEU A 34 2.28 -8.29 -7.92
CA LEU A 34 2.11 -8.70 -9.30
C LEU A 34 3.47 -8.66 -10.01
N GLN A 35 3.84 -9.73 -10.71
CA GLN A 35 5.03 -9.74 -11.57
C GLN A 35 4.75 -9.02 -12.90
N ALA A 36 4.37 -7.74 -12.82
CA ALA A 36 3.99 -6.90 -13.95
C ALA A 36 4.50 -5.47 -13.79
N ALA A 37 4.64 -4.77 -14.92
CA ALA A 37 5.03 -3.37 -14.95
C ALA A 37 3.89 -2.46 -14.47
N ALA A 38 4.23 -1.39 -13.75
CA ALA A 38 3.23 -0.46 -13.20
C ALA A 38 2.30 0.13 -14.27
N ALA A 39 2.83 0.44 -15.46
CA ALA A 39 2.04 0.96 -16.57
C ALA A 39 0.99 -0.03 -17.08
N GLU A 40 1.23 -1.35 -16.98
CA GLU A 40 0.23 -2.35 -17.29
C GLU A 40 -0.81 -2.46 -16.18
N VAL A 41 -0.36 -2.51 -14.92
CA VAL A 41 -1.24 -2.56 -13.75
C VAL A 41 -2.21 -1.39 -13.74
N LEU A 42 -1.74 -0.16 -13.95
CA LEU A 42 -2.56 1.05 -13.95
C LEU A 42 -3.72 1.00 -14.97
N ARG A 43 -3.52 0.38 -16.15
CA ARG A 43 -4.60 0.23 -17.13
C ARG A 43 -5.74 -0.64 -16.64
N HIS A 44 -5.45 -1.60 -15.76
CA HIS A 44 -6.42 -2.52 -15.18
C HIS A 44 -7.01 -2.01 -13.86
N LEU A 45 -6.57 -0.85 -13.36
CA LEU A 45 -7.17 -0.19 -12.21
C LEU A 45 -8.27 0.83 -12.59
N ALA A 46 -8.46 1.10 -13.88
CA ALA A 46 -9.55 1.95 -14.34
C ALA A 46 -10.90 1.35 -13.93
N GLY A 47 -11.76 2.12 -13.27
CA GLY A 47 -13.02 1.66 -12.68
C GLY A 47 -12.91 1.18 -11.22
N TYR A 48 -11.71 1.16 -10.64
CA TYR A 48 -11.46 0.85 -9.22
C TYR A 48 -10.97 2.08 -8.43
N GLU A 49 -11.29 3.29 -8.89
CA GLU A 49 -10.87 4.53 -8.27
C GLU A 49 -11.27 4.59 -6.79
N GLY A 50 -10.31 4.91 -5.93
CA GLY A 50 -10.52 4.96 -4.47
C GLY A 50 -10.63 3.59 -3.78
N ARG A 51 -10.76 2.49 -4.53
CA ARG A 51 -10.89 1.12 -4.01
C ARG A 51 -9.61 0.32 -4.15
N VAL A 52 -8.82 0.56 -5.20
CA VAL A 52 -7.51 -0.09 -5.42
C VAL A 52 -6.49 0.97 -5.83
N SER A 53 -5.29 0.87 -5.26
CA SER A 53 -4.16 1.76 -5.53
C SER A 53 -2.89 0.95 -5.80
N VAL A 54 -1.99 1.50 -6.61
CA VAL A 54 -0.61 0.99 -6.67
C VAL A 54 0.10 1.39 -5.39
N ALA A 55 0.41 0.40 -4.55
CA ALA A 55 1.07 0.59 -3.28
C ALA A 55 2.59 0.81 -3.43
N ALA A 56 3.22 0.08 -4.35
CA ALA A 56 4.65 0.16 -4.58
C ALA A 56 5.04 -0.28 -5.99
N ILE A 57 6.09 0.34 -6.52
CA ILE A 57 6.77 -0.08 -7.76
C ILE A 57 8.18 -0.50 -7.34
N ASN A 58 8.39 -1.81 -7.18
CA ASN A 58 9.64 -2.38 -6.68
C ASN A 58 10.63 -2.70 -7.80
N GLY A 59 10.20 -2.62 -9.06
CA GLY A 59 11.05 -2.80 -10.23
C GLY A 59 10.25 -2.79 -11.55
N PRO A 60 10.94 -2.95 -12.69
CA PRO A 60 10.31 -2.86 -14.02
C PRO A 60 9.15 -3.85 -14.24
N ALA A 61 9.17 -5.00 -13.56
CA ALA A 61 8.13 -6.02 -13.60
C ALA A 61 7.68 -6.46 -12.19
N ALA A 62 7.72 -5.55 -11.22
CA ALA A 62 7.34 -5.84 -9.83
C ALA A 62 6.54 -4.69 -9.25
N THR A 63 5.21 -4.87 -9.20
CA THR A 63 4.26 -3.87 -8.72
C THR A 63 3.39 -4.47 -7.63
N VAL A 64 3.12 -3.71 -6.56
CA VAL A 64 2.19 -4.11 -5.51
C VAL A 64 0.94 -3.26 -5.62
N ILE A 65 -0.24 -3.88 -5.59
CA ILE A 65 -1.52 -3.20 -5.44
C ILE A 65 -2.07 -3.40 -4.04
N SER A 66 -2.88 -2.46 -3.58
CA SER A 66 -3.53 -2.50 -2.27
C SER A 66 -4.91 -1.86 -2.31
N GLY A 67 -5.82 -2.27 -1.43
CA GLY A 67 -7.15 -1.68 -1.33
C GLY A 67 -8.18 -2.65 -0.80
N ASP A 68 -9.44 -2.47 -1.19
CA ASP A 68 -10.54 -3.38 -0.85
C ASP A 68 -10.21 -4.81 -1.31
N GLU A 69 -10.38 -5.80 -0.44
CA GLU A 69 -9.97 -7.18 -0.73
C GLU A 69 -10.63 -7.74 -1.99
N GLU A 70 -11.95 -7.54 -2.13
CA GLU A 70 -12.71 -8.02 -3.28
C GLU A 70 -12.26 -7.37 -4.59
N ALA A 71 -11.97 -6.05 -4.56
CA ALA A 71 -11.50 -5.32 -5.72
C ALA A 71 -10.07 -5.73 -6.10
N VAL A 72 -9.19 -5.90 -5.11
CA VAL A 72 -7.83 -6.40 -5.30
C VAL A 72 -7.85 -7.81 -5.92
N ARG A 73 -8.74 -8.70 -5.45
CA ARG A 73 -8.92 -10.04 -6.01
C ARG A 73 -9.38 -9.99 -7.47
N ALA A 74 -10.36 -9.15 -7.79
CA ALA A 74 -10.84 -9.00 -9.17
C ALA A 74 -9.72 -8.52 -10.12
N VAL A 75 -8.87 -7.58 -9.68
CA VAL A 75 -7.70 -7.15 -10.46
C VAL A 75 -6.67 -8.29 -10.58
N GLU A 76 -6.38 -9.01 -9.50
CA GLU A 76 -5.45 -10.14 -9.50
C GLU A 76 -5.85 -11.21 -10.53
N GLU A 77 -7.14 -11.57 -10.59
CA GLU A 77 -7.67 -12.60 -11.49
C GLU A 77 -7.36 -12.30 -12.97
N VAL A 78 -7.37 -11.02 -13.37
CA VAL A 78 -6.98 -10.60 -14.73
C VAL A 78 -5.52 -10.97 -15.02
N PHE A 79 -4.63 -10.81 -14.04
CA PHE A 79 -3.21 -11.13 -14.18
C PHE A 79 -2.95 -12.64 -14.13
N ILE A 80 -3.64 -13.37 -13.25
CA ILE A 80 -3.59 -14.84 -13.22
C ILE A 80 -4.03 -15.42 -14.57
N GLY A 81 -5.12 -14.92 -15.15
CA GLY A 81 -5.61 -15.34 -16.47
C GLY A 81 -4.62 -15.10 -17.62
N ARG A 82 -3.64 -14.21 -17.42
CA ARG A 82 -2.54 -13.92 -18.35
C ARG A 82 -1.26 -14.70 -18.04
N GLY A 83 -1.28 -15.59 -17.05
CA GLY A 83 -0.10 -16.34 -16.60
C GLY A 83 0.90 -15.52 -15.79
N VAL A 84 0.51 -14.33 -15.30
CA VAL A 84 1.36 -13.50 -14.44
C VAL A 84 1.39 -14.06 -13.02
N ARG A 85 2.57 -14.16 -12.43
CA ARG A 85 2.73 -14.59 -11.04
C ARG A 85 2.23 -13.51 -10.09
N THR A 86 1.39 -13.94 -9.14
CA THR A 86 0.85 -13.08 -8.08
C THR A 86 1.22 -13.65 -6.71
N ARG A 87 1.21 -12.79 -5.68
CA ARG A 87 1.42 -13.20 -4.28
C ARG A 87 0.67 -12.27 -3.34
N TRP A 88 -0.27 -12.84 -2.58
CA TRP A 88 -0.90 -12.16 -1.45
C TRP A 88 0.11 -11.91 -0.33
N LEU A 89 0.14 -10.68 0.17
CA LEU A 89 1.01 -10.28 1.26
C LEU A 89 0.30 -10.53 2.59
N ARG A 90 1.03 -11.11 3.56
CA ARG A 90 0.53 -11.31 4.92
C ARG A 90 0.67 -10.02 5.71
N VAL A 91 -0.35 -9.18 5.64
CA VAL A 91 -0.46 -7.88 6.31
C VAL A 91 -1.84 -7.74 6.95
N SER A 92 -1.96 -6.86 7.95
CA SER A 92 -3.24 -6.59 8.63
C SER A 92 -4.12 -5.57 7.89
N HIS A 93 -3.53 -4.76 7.01
CA HIS A 93 -4.22 -3.66 6.34
C HIS A 93 -3.75 -3.53 4.88
N ALA A 94 -4.60 -2.92 4.05
CA ALA A 94 -4.20 -2.36 2.76
C ALA A 94 -3.36 -1.08 2.96
N PHE A 95 -2.06 -1.22 3.22
CA PHE A 95 -1.17 -0.06 3.29
C PHE A 95 -1.00 0.60 1.92
N HIS A 96 -0.81 1.92 1.90
CA HIS A 96 -0.67 2.73 0.67
C HIS A 96 -1.95 2.79 -0.19
N SER A 97 -3.12 2.66 0.43
CA SER A 97 -4.43 2.92 -0.16
C SER A 97 -5.21 3.96 0.67
N SER A 98 -6.43 4.28 0.23
CA SER A 98 -7.42 5.07 0.96
C SER A 98 -7.72 4.53 2.37
N CYS A 99 -7.43 3.26 2.66
CA CYS A 99 -7.54 2.71 4.00
C CYS A 99 -6.66 3.45 5.02
N MET A 100 -5.62 4.16 4.58
CA MET A 100 -4.73 4.95 5.45
C MET A 100 -5.26 6.36 5.75
N ASP A 101 -6.33 6.82 5.08
CA ASP A 101 -6.77 8.22 5.16
C ASP A 101 -7.14 8.63 6.59
N GLY A 102 -7.71 7.70 7.36
CA GLY A 102 -8.14 7.93 8.74
C GLY A 102 -7.02 8.35 9.69
N MET A 103 -5.75 8.03 9.39
CA MET A 103 -4.62 8.40 10.24
C MET A 103 -3.93 9.71 9.84
N LEU A 104 -4.23 10.27 8.66
CA LEU A 104 -3.39 11.30 8.05
C LEU A 104 -3.35 12.60 8.85
N ALA A 105 -4.49 13.02 9.42
CA ALA A 105 -4.56 14.25 10.20
C ALA A 105 -3.68 14.16 11.46
N GLU A 106 -3.83 13.10 12.26
CA GLU A 106 -3.05 12.92 13.48
C GLU A 106 -1.56 12.68 13.18
N PHE A 107 -1.26 11.93 12.10
CA PHE A 107 0.13 11.75 11.69
C PHE A 107 0.77 13.08 11.26
N GLY A 108 0.01 13.97 10.64
CA GLY A 108 0.45 15.31 10.27
C GLY A 108 0.84 16.18 11.47
N GLU A 109 0.14 16.08 12.60
CA GLU A 109 0.49 16.80 13.84
C GLU A 109 1.83 16.34 14.42
N VAL A 110 2.18 15.06 14.28
CA VAL A 110 3.46 14.51 14.77
C VAL A 110 4.67 15.07 13.98
N LEU A 111 4.43 15.54 12.76
CA LEU A 111 5.45 16.05 11.85
C LEU A 111 5.67 17.56 11.93
N ARG A 112 4.88 18.28 12.75
CA ARG A 112 5.02 19.72 12.99
C ARG A 112 5.95 19.99 14.17
#